data_AF-A0A7Y6AA74-F1
#
_entry.id   AF-A0A7Y6AA74-F1
#
_cell.length_a   1.000
_cell.length_b   1.000
_cell.length_c   1.000
_cell.angle_alpha   90.00
_cell.angle_beta   90.00
_cell.angle_gamma   90.00
#
_symmetry.space_group_name_H-M   'P 1'
#
loop_
_entity.id
_entity.type
_entity.pdbx_description
1 polymer ?
#
loop_
_entity_poly.entity_id
_entity_poly.type
_entity_poly.pdbx_seq_one_letter_code
_entity_poly.pdbx_strand_id
1 'polypeptide(L)'
;MNAAAAQGAPLLPDQPWILKTSLLAMAGMSYKGVVNVTTGSGTVKPVLKYEVSGGIDIWNLDMVSPTEDGKRIHVFSVDNVTSYMHDGTVTFYTESLKGNPFGLVPVEFTPESPPPLDLPAAFFTDVTVRQAGQTGATLVIPDMTMREEKA
;
A
#
# COMPACT_ATOMS: atom_id res chain seq x y z
N MET A 1 -22.10 1.28 -2.85
CA MET A 1 -21.70 -0.08 -2.40
C MET A 1 -21.56 -0.05 -0.88
N ASN A 2 -22.12 -1.01 -0.15
CA ASN A 2 -21.99 -1.07 1.32
C ASN A 2 -20.71 -1.83 1.67
N ALA A 3 -19.77 -1.19 2.37
CA ALA A 3 -18.54 -1.84 2.82
C ALA A 3 -18.84 -2.86 3.93
N ALA A 4 -18.30 -4.07 3.79
CA ALA A 4 -18.41 -5.10 4.83
C ALA A 4 -17.37 -4.83 5.94
N ALA A 5 -17.66 -5.20 7.19
CA ALA A 5 -16.64 -5.15 8.24
C ALA A 5 -15.46 -6.07 7.87
N ALA A 6 -14.23 -5.59 8.03
CA ALA A 6 -13.03 -6.40 7.82
C ALA A 6 -12.90 -7.43 8.95
N GLN A 7 -13.52 -8.59 8.79
CA GLN A 7 -13.45 -9.67 9.78
C GLN A 7 -11.98 -10.09 9.96
N GLY A 8 -11.48 -10.04 11.21
CA GLY A 8 -10.11 -10.41 11.55
C GLY A 8 -9.03 -9.38 11.21
N ALA A 9 -9.38 -8.17 10.76
CA ALA A 9 -8.40 -7.11 10.57
C ALA A 9 -7.84 -6.62 11.93
N PRO A 10 -6.52 -6.41 12.06
CA PRO A 10 -5.96 -5.79 13.25
C PRO A 10 -6.41 -4.33 13.36
N LEU A 11 -6.29 -3.75 14.56
CA LEU A 11 -6.39 -2.30 14.71
C LEU A 11 -5.31 -1.64 13.86
N LEU A 12 -5.72 -0.71 12.99
CA LEU A 12 -4.81 -0.01 12.10
C LEU A 12 -4.36 1.34 12.70
N PRO A 13 -3.20 1.87 12.27
CA PRO A 13 -2.82 3.24 12.58
C PRO A 13 -3.89 4.26 12.17
N ASP A 14 -4.01 5.34 12.94
CA ASP A 14 -4.94 6.44 12.64
C ASP A 14 -4.56 7.15 11.34
N GLN A 15 -3.27 7.42 11.17
CA GLN A 15 -2.73 8.10 10.00
C GLN A 15 -2.14 7.08 9.01
N PRO A 16 -2.41 7.24 7.70
CA PRO A 16 -1.82 6.39 6.69
C PRO A 16 -0.33 6.70 6.49
N TRP A 17 0.41 5.73 5.98
CA TRP A 17 1.71 5.97 5.35
C TRP A 17 1.55 6.02 3.83
N ILE A 18 2.50 6.68 3.17
CA ILE A 18 2.50 6.89 1.73
C ILE A 18 3.67 6.12 1.13
N LEU A 19 3.42 5.35 0.08
CA LEU A 19 4.46 4.80 -0.79
C LEU A 19 4.46 5.57 -2.11
N LYS A 20 5.64 6.00 -2.54
CA LYS A 20 5.91 6.40 -3.92
C LYS A 20 6.90 5.41 -4.52
N THR A 21 6.66 5.04 -5.77
CA THR A 21 7.53 4.14 -6.51
C THR A 21 7.34 4.32 -8.00
N SER A 22 8.42 4.14 -8.75
CA SER A 22 8.40 4.25 -10.21
C SER A 22 7.71 3.07 -10.90
N LEU A 23 7.78 1.88 -10.29
CA LEU A 23 7.14 0.65 -10.75
C LEU A 23 6.77 -0.19 -9.53
N LEU A 24 5.49 -0.57 -9.43
CA LEU A 24 4.99 -1.55 -8.48
C LEU A 24 4.51 -2.77 -9.27
N ALA A 25 5.14 -3.91 -9.07
CA ALA A 25 4.69 -5.18 -9.65
C ALA A 25 4.20 -6.11 -8.54
N MET A 26 3.04 -6.72 -8.75
CA MET A 26 2.39 -7.61 -7.80
C MET A 26 1.96 -8.89 -8.50
N ALA A 27 2.41 -10.03 -8.00
CA ALA A 27 2.03 -11.35 -8.48
C ALA A 27 1.11 -12.06 -7.47
N GLY A 28 0.13 -12.81 -7.97
CA GLY A 28 -0.88 -13.45 -7.13
C GLY A 28 -1.75 -12.44 -6.38
N MET A 29 -2.08 -11.33 -7.03
CA MET A 29 -2.93 -10.30 -6.46
C MET A 29 -4.39 -10.78 -6.42
N SER A 30 -5.07 -10.49 -5.32
CA SER A 30 -6.51 -10.72 -5.16
C SER A 30 -7.16 -9.55 -4.43
N TYR A 31 -8.02 -8.81 -5.14
CA TYR A 31 -8.85 -7.76 -4.58
C TYR A 31 -10.05 -8.35 -3.81
N LYS A 32 -10.13 -8.03 -2.53
CA LYS A 32 -11.16 -8.56 -1.61
C LYS A 32 -12.35 -7.62 -1.42
N GLY A 33 -12.41 -6.52 -2.16
CA GLY A 33 -13.47 -5.52 -2.05
C GLY A 33 -13.14 -4.36 -1.11
N VAL A 34 -14.16 -3.53 -0.88
CA VAL A 34 -14.11 -2.44 0.11
C VAL A 34 -14.51 -2.99 1.47
N VAL A 35 -13.66 -2.78 2.46
CA VAL A 35 -13.89 -3.21 3.84
C VAL A 35 -13.81 -2.05 4.82
N ASN A 36 -14.55 -2.11 5.91
CA ASN A 36 -14.41 -1.17 7.02
C ASN A 36 -13.37 -1.66 8.01
N VAL A 37 -12.39 -0.80 8.31
CA VAL A 37 -11.33 -1.02 9.30
C VAL A 37 -11.49 -0.06 10.47
N THR A 38 -11.09 -0.49 11.66
CA THR A 38 -11.09 0.32 12.88
C THR A 38 -9.66 0.72 13.23
N THR A 39 -9.44 1.99 13.49
CA THR A 39 -8.13 2.51 13.89
C THR A 39 -7.89 2.42 15.40
N GLY A 40 -6.66 2.68 15.84
CA GLY A 40 -6.31 2.74 17.27
C GLY A 40 -7.17 3.71 18.08
N SER A 41 -7.58 4.85 17.51
CA SER A 41 -8.52 5.80 18.16
C SER A 41 -9.98 5.35 18.16
N GLY A 42 -10.33 4.24 17.52
CA GLY A 42 -11.70 3.77 17.35
C GLY A 42 -12.43 4.33 16.12
N THR A 43 -11.74 5.09 15.26
CA THR A 43 -12.34 5.60 14.01
C THR A 43 -12.57 4.44 13.04
N VAL A 44 -13.76 4.38 12.45
CA VAL A 44 -14.10 3.39 11.41
C VAL A 44 -14.02 4.07 10.04
N LYS A 45 -13.23 3.50 9.11
CA LYS A 45 -13.10 4.01 7.74
C LYS A 45 -13.14 2.90 6.69
N PRO A 46 -13.74 3.14 5.51
CA PRO A 46 -13.69 2.20 4.39
C PRO A 46 -12.32 2.26 3.71
N VAL A 47 -11.80 1.09 3.32
CA VAL A 47 -10.52 0.92 2.60
C VAL A 47 -10.64 -0.20 1.57
N LEU A 48 -9.79 -0.20 0.57
CA LEU A 48 -9.61 -1.31 -0.37
C LEU A 48 -8.79 -2.41 0.32
N LYS A 49 -9.25 -3.65 0.26
CA LYS A 49 -8.48 -4.80 0.76
C LYS A 49 -7.88 -5.57 -0.41
N TYR A 50 -6.57 -5.81 -0.35
CA TYR A 50 -5.84 -6.68 -1.28
C TYR A 50 -5.09 -7.77 -0.52
N GLU A 51 -4.99 -8.95 -1.12
CA GLU A 51 -4.07 -10.00 -0.71
C GLU A 51 -3.12 -10.30 -1.87
N VAL A 52 -1.82 -10.37 -1.60
CA VAL A 52 -0.79 -10.62 -2.62
C VAL A 52 0.09 -11.77 -2.15
N SER A 53 0.09 -12.88 -2.89
CA SER A 53 0.75 -14.13 -2.47
C SER A 53 1.93 -14.57 -3.34
N GLY A 54 2.07 -14.00 -4.54
CA GLY A 54 3.12 -14.36 -5.51
C GLY A 54 4.36 -13.46 -5.44
N GLY A 55 4.35 -12.46 -4.56
CA GLY A 55 5.45 -11.52 -4.38
C GLY A 55 5.14 -10.11 -4.87
N ILE A 56 5.92 -9.15 -4.35
CA ILE A 56 5.81 -7.73 -4.64
C ILE A 56 7.20 -7.18 -4.89
N ASP A 57 7.35 -6.47 -6.00
CA ASP A 57 8.58 -5.73 -6.34
C ASP A 57 8.26 -4.24 -6.43
N ILE A 58 9.12 -3.42 -5.83
CA ILE A 58 8.95 -1.99 -5.62
C ILE A 58 10.22 -1.26 -6.07
N TRP A 59 10.17 -0.59 -7.22
CA TRP A 59 11.33 0.12 -7.77
C TRP A 59 11.42 1.55 -7.27
N ASN A 60 12.59 1.95 -6.77
CA ASN A 60 12.81 3.30 -6.23
C ASN A 60 11.80 3.60 -5.12
N LEU A 61 11.83 2.76 -4.08
CA LEU A 61 10.92 2.87 -2.94
C LEU A 61 11.19 4.20 -2.22
N ASP A 62 10.14 5.00 -2.03
CA ASP A 62 10.12 6.17 -1.15
C ASP A 62 8.85 6.09 -0.28
N MET A 63 9.03 5.66 0.97
CA MET A 63 7.96 5.53 1.95
C MET A 63 8.01 6.68 2.94
N VAL A 64 6.85 7.26 3.20
CA VAL A 64 6.68 8.38 4.13
C VAL A 64 5.65 8.02 5.19
N SER A 65 6.08 7.99 6.44
CA SER A 65 5.21 7.68 7.59
C SER A 65 5.15 8.87 8.55
N PRO A 66 3.95 9.29 9.00
CA PRO A 66 3.82 10.30 10.03
C PRO A 66 4.23 9.76 11.40
N THR A 67 4.72 10.65 12.26
CA THR A 67 5.04 10.37 13.66
C THR A 67 4.09 11.11 14.60
N GLU A 68 3.98 10.67 15.85
CA GLU A 68 3.09 11.29 16.84
C GLU A 68 3.45 12.75 17.17
N ASP A 69 4.73 13.13 17.01
CA ASP A 69 5.21 14.50 17.22
C ASP A 69 5.02 15.43 16.02
N GLY A 70 4.22 15.00 15.02
CA GLY A 70 3.88 15.80 13.85
C GLY A 70 5.02 15.94 12.84
N LYS A 71 5.97 15.00 12.83
CA LYS A 71 7.03 14.91 11.81
C LYS A 71 6.72 13.79 10.82
N ARG A 72 7.61 13.62 9.85
CA ARG A 72 7.58 12.55 8.86
C ARG A 72 8.91 11.80 8.85
N ILE A 73 8.83 10.48 8.83
CA ILE A 73 9.97 9.61 8.57
C ILE A 73 9.90 9.16 7.12
N HIS A 74 10.96 9.42 6.38
CA HIS A 74 11.21 8.90 5.05
C HIS A 74 12.07 7.64 5.15
N VAL A 75 11.64 6.56 4.51
CA VAL A 75 12.41 5.34 4.31
C VAL A 75 12.50 5.13 2.81
N PHE A 76 13.70 5.12 2.24
CA PHE A 76 13.86 5.01 0.80
C PHE A 76 15.02 4.09 0.40
N SER A 77 14.91 3.51 -0.79
CA SER A 77 16.03 2.85 -1.46
C SER A 77 16.80 3.87 -2.31
N VAL A 78 18.07 3.60 -2.60
CA VAL A 78 18.79 4.38 -3.61
C VAL A 78 18.19 4.19 -5.01
N ASP A 79 18.52 5.08 -5.94
CA ASP A 79 18.00 5.05 -7.30
C ASP A 79 18.38 3.76 -8.04
N ASN A 80 17.46 3.27 -8.86
CA ASN A 80 17.51 2.04 -9.65
C ASN A 80 17.62 0.74 -8.82
N VAL A 81 17.15 0.76 -7.58
CA VAL A 81 17.06 -0.42 -6.72
C VAL A 81 15.62 -0.92 -6.60
N THR A 82 15.49 -2.25 -6.54
CA THR A 82 14.23 -2.94 -6.30
C THR A 82 14.16 -3.43 -4.86
N SER A 83 13.21 -2.89 -4.10
CA SER A 83 12.78 -3.45 -2.81
C SER A 83 11.72 -4.52 -3.05
N TYR A 84 11.57 -5.49 -2.15
CA TYR A 84 10.69 -6.63 -2.39
C TYR A 84 10.06 -7.23 -1.14
N MET A 85 8.95 -7.95 -1.36
CA MET A 85 8.27 -8.81 -0.38
C MET A 85 7.90 -10.12 -1.08
N HIS A 86 8.67 -11.20 -0.87
CA HIS A 86 8.45 -12.50 -1.56
C HIS A 86 8.00 -13.63 -0.62
N ASP A 87 8.36 -13.57 0.66
CA ASP A 87 8.11 -14.67 1.60
C ASP A 87 6.80 -14.48 2.38
N GLY A 88 5.69 -14.91 1.77
CA GLY A 88 4.37 -15.01 2.39
C GLY A 88 3.31 -14.08 1.79
N THR A 89 2.06 -14.29 2.21
CA THR A 89 0.94 -13.45 1.75
C THR A 89 0.93 -12.12 2.48
N VAL A 90 0.97 -11.03 1.72
CA VAL A 90 0.76 -9.68 2.25
C VAL A 90 -0.71 -9.32 2.12
N THR A 91 -1.31 -8.82 3.20
CA THR A 91 -2.63 -8.19 3.16
C THR A 91 -2.45 -6.68 3.26
N PHE A 92 -2.98 -5.93 2.30
CA PHE A 92 -3.00 -4.48 2.31
C PHE A 92 -4.40 -3.93 2.60
N TYR A 93 -4.43 -2.87 3.39
CA TYR A 93 -5.60 -2.04 3.64
C TYR A 93 -5.30 -0.65 3.09
N THR A 94 -5.78 -0.38 1.88
CA THR A 94 -5.37 0.74 1.05
C THR A 94 -6.46 1.81 1.00
N GLU A 95 -6.13 3.05 1.38
CA GLU A 95 -7.03 4.19 1.21
C GLU A 95 -7.13 4.62 -0.25
N SER A 96 -5.99 4.69 -0.94
CA SER A 96 -5.96 4.88 -2.39
C SER A 96 -4.72 4.28 -3.04
N LEU A 97 -4.87 3.84 -4.29
CA LEU A 97 -3.78 3.41 -5.16
C LEU A 97 -3.89 4.19 -6.47
N LYS A 98 -2.95 5.12 -6.69
CA LYS A 98 -2.85 5.90 -7.92
C LYS A 98 -1.64 5.44 -8.72
N GLY A 99 -1.81 5.25 -10.03
CA GLY A 99 -0.72 4.90 -10.93
C GLY A 99 -1.24 4.58 -12.33
N ASN A 100 -0.33 4.21 -13.23
CA ASN A 100 -0.66 3.85 -14.60
C ASN A 100 -0.70 2.31 -14.71
N PRO A 101 -1.85 1.64 -14.62
CA PRO A 101 -1.95 0.21 -14.87
C PRO A 101 -1.39 -0.10 -16.26
N PHE A 102 -0.49 -1.08 -16.33
CA PHE A 102 0.20 -1.47 -17.55
C PHE A 102 0.97 -0.33 -18.27
N GLY A 103 1.25 0.79 -17.58
CA GLY A 103 1.99 1.93 -18.10
C GLY A 103 1.22 2.83 -19.08
N LEU A 104 -0.11 2.76 -19.15
CA LEU A 104 -0.90 3.46 -20.18
C LEU A 104 -1.53 4.77 -19.72
N VAL A 105 -2.50 4.71 -18.80
CA VAL A 105 -3.34 5.86 -18.42
C VAL A 105 -3.38 5.96 -16.89
N PRO A 106 -3.20 7.16 -16.30
CA PRO A 106 -3.33 7.34 -14.86
C PRO A 106 -4.74 6.99 -14.36
N VAL A 107 -4.80 6.12 -13.36
CA VAL A 107 -6.03 5.74 -12.65
C VAL A 107 -5.78 5.86 -11.16
N GLU A 108 -6.81 6.25 -10.41
CA GLU A 108 -6.80 6.22 -8.95
C GLU A 108 -7.94 5.31 -8.47
N PHE A 109 -7.58 4.26 -7.75
CA PHE A 109 -8.52 3.37 -7.09
C PHE A 109 -8.73 3.84 -5.65
N THR A 110 -9.99 3.97 -5.26
CA THR A 110 -10.42 4.34 -3.91
C THR A 110 -11.64 3.50 -3.50
N PRO A 111 -12.06 3.50 -2.23
CA PRO A 111 -13.32 2.89 -1.82
C PRO A 111 -14.55 3.37 -2.60
N GLU A 112 -14.54 4.60 -3.10
CA GLU A 112 -15.64 5.19 -3.89
C GLU A 112 -15.56 4.81 -5.37
N SER A 113 -14.34 4.58 -5.87
CA SER A 113 -14.05 4.15 -7.24
C SER A 113 -13.11 2.93 -7.20
N PRO A 114 -13.62 1.75 -6.80
CA PRO A 114 -12.80 0.55 -6.66
C PRO A 114 -12.34 0.01 -8.02
N PRO A 115 -11.29 -0.83 -8.06
CA PRO A 115 -10.88 -1.48 -9.30
C PRO A 115 -12.02 -2.35 -9.87
N PRO A 116 -12.24 -2.33 -11.19
CA PRO A 116 -13.39 -2.99 -11.81
C PRO A 116 -13.26 -4.52 -11.90
N LEU A 117 -12.04 -5.05 -11.77
CA LEU A 117 -11.75 -6.48 -11.93
C LEU A 117 -10.60 -6.92 -11.01
N ASP A 118 -10.69 -8.15 -10.50
CA ASP A 118 -9.58 -8.81 -9.81
C ASP A 118 -8.61 -9.40 -10.85
N LEU A 119 -7.33 -9.03 -10.77
CA LEU A 119 -6.29 -9.45 -11.72
C LEU A 119 -5.25 -10.30 -10.99
N PRO A 120 -4.91 -11.50 -11.49
CA PRO A 120 -3.95 -12.39 -10.82
C PRO A 120 -2.52 -11.84 -10.80
N ALA A 121 -2.21 -10.89 -11.67
CA ALA A 121 -0.98 -10.12 -11.65
C ALA A 121 -1.24 -8.72 -12.22
N ALA A 122 -0.57 -7.72 -11.66
CA ALA A 122 -0.67 -6.35 -12.13
C ALA A 122 0.67 -5.63 -11.94
N PHE A 123 0.96 -4.70 -12.83
CA PHE A 123 1.99 -3.70 -12.59
C PHE A 123 1.47 -2.29 -12.87
N PHE A 124 2.00 -1.35 -12.11
CA PHE A 124 1.67 0.06 -12.19
C PHE A 124 2.95 0.87 -12.29
N THR A 125 2.99 1.86 -13.18
CA THR A 125 4.06 2.88 -13.15
C THR A 125 3.57 4.13 -12.44
N ASP A 126 4.51 4.99 -12.01
CA ASP A 126 4.23 6.29 -11.39
C ASP A 126 3.26 6.21 -10.22
N VAL A 127 3.59 5.34 -9.28
CA VAL A 127 2.66 4.89 -8.25
C VAL A 127 2.74 5.78 -7.03
N THR A 128 1.58 6.17 -6.51
CA THR A 128 1.41 6.67 -5.15
C THR A 128 0.34 5.85 -4.46
N VAL A 129 0.70 5.18 -3.36
CA VAL A 129 -0.23 4.41 -2.54
C VAL A 129 -0.38 5.07 -1.18
N ARG A 130 -1.61 5.28 -0.74
CA ARG A 130 -1.95 5.66 0.63
C ARG A 130 -2.43 4.43 1.36
N GLN A 131 -1.65 3.96 2.32
CA GLN A 131 -1.91 2.71 3.03
C GLN A 131 -2.36 2.98 4.46
N ALA A 132 -3.54 2.49 4.82
CA ALA A 132 -4.01 2.48 6.19
C ALA A 132 -3.25 1.45 7.04
N GLY A 133 -2.76 0.38 6.43
CA GLY A 133 -1.93 -0.61 7.09
C GLY A 133 -1.70 -1.85 6.23
N GLN A 134 -0.80 -2.71 6.68
CA GLN A 134 -0.56 -4.01 6.06
C GLN A 134 -0.19 -5.05 7.11
N THR A 135 -0.32 -6.32 6.76
CA THR A 135 0.16 -7.45 7.56
C THR A 135 0.80 -8.52 6.69
N GLY A 136 1.78 -9.24 7.24
CA GLY A 136 2.46 -10.35 6.57
C GLY A 136 3.66 -9.92 5.73
N ALA A 137 4.45 -10.93 5.36
CA ALA A 137 5.76 -10.88 4.70
C ALA A 137 6.81 -9.99 5.39
N THR A 138 8.04 -10.11 4.90
CA THR A 138 9.16 -9.26 5.27
C THR A 138 9.46 -8.32 4.11
N LEU A 139 9.48 -7.02 4.36
CA LEU A 139 9.97 -6.03 3.41
C LEU A 139 11.49 -5.99 3.44
N VAL A 140 12.11 -6.26 2.30
CA VAL A 140 13.55 -6.10 2.10
C VAL A 140 13.80 -4.85 1.26
N ILE A 141 14.61 -3.94 1.80
CA ILE A 141 15.01 -2.68 1.15
C ILE A 141 16.53 -2.68 1.05
N PRO A 142 17.11 -3.02 -0.11
CA PRO A 142 18.55 -2.91 -0.31
C PRO A 142 19.01 -1.45 -0.19
N ASP A 143 20.18 -1.25 0.42
CA ASP A 143 20.78 0.08 0.64
C ASP A 143 19.82 1.11 1.27
N MET A 144 19.01 0.61 2.22
CA MET A 144 17.99 1.40 2.92
C MET A 144 18.60 2.63 3.58
N THR A 145 18.00 3.78 3.29
CA THR A 145 18.29 5.04 3.97
C THR A 145 17.04 5.55 4.68
N MET A 146 17.23 6.19 5.84
CA MET A 146 16.16 6.80 6.62
C MET A 146 16.48 8.26 6.93
N ARG A 147 15.45 9.12 6.89
CA ARG A 147 15.56 10.53 7.27
C ARG A 147 14.27 11.00 7.93
N GLU A 148 14.41 11.85 8.94
CA GLU A 148 13.29 12.60 9.53
C GLU A 148 13.17 13.99 8.91
N GLU A 149 11.95 14.46 8.70
CA GLU A 149 11.62 15.80 8.24
C GLU A 149 10.47 16.38 9.06
N LYS A 150 10.53 17.68 9.37
CA LYS A 150 9.39 18.38 9.99
C LYS A 150 8.27 18.51 8.95
N ALA A 151 7.04 18.17 9.33
CA ALA A 151 5.91 18.10 8.41
C ALA A 151 5.56 19.42 7.72
#